data_AF-A0A949XK09-F1
#
_entry.id   AF-A0A949XK09-F1
#
_cell.length_a   1.000
_cell.length_b   1.000
_cell.length_c   1.000
_cell.angle_alpha   90.00
_cell.angle_beta   90.00
_cell.angle_gamma   90.00
#
_symmetry.space_group_name_H-M   'P 1'
#
loop_
_entity.id
_entity.type
_entity.pdbx_description
1 polymer ?
#
loop_
_entity_poly.entity_id
_entity_poly.type
_entity_poly.pdbx_seq_one_letter_code
_entity_poly.pdbx_strand_id
1 'polypeptide(L)'
;MLHLSESDLRFVVETVAASRRDRDHLVNLVRGKEDLLEPMLEDPKLTERLFREEKAIVRVSPYLLFSVLLRRMRKELEKEAYILDLDTKGKRIPIFESPAVARMLSDKKVPDYLAELL
;
A
#
# COMPACT_ATOMS: atom_id res chain seq x y z
N MET A 1 10.16 -9.64 0.82
CA MET A 1 9.28 -10.72 1.32
C MET A 1 8.32 -10.04 2.26
N LEU A 2 7.03 -10.33 2.16
CA LEU A 2 6.02 -9.49 2.78
C LEU A 2 5.97 -9.73 4.30
N HIS A 3 6.46 -8.77 5.09
CA HIS A 3 6.61 -8.90 6.54
C HIS A 3 5.57 -8.06 7.30
N LEU A 4 4.35 -8.60 7.44
CA LEU A 4 3.30 -7.97 8.22
C LEU A 4 3.30 -8.47 9.67
N SER A 5 3.24 -7.52 10.63
CA SER A 5 3.02 -7.86 12.03
C SER A 5 1.62 -8.45 12.25
N GLU A 6 1.37 -9.06 13.41
CA GLU A 6 0.03 -9.52 13.75
C GLU A 6 -1.00 -8.39 13.77
N SER A 7 -0.61 -7.20 14.24
CA SER A 7 -1.46 -6.00 14.21
C SER A 7 -1.81 -5.61 12.77
N ASP A 8 -0.84 -5.66 11.87
CA ASP A 8 -1.04 -5.34 10.46
C ASP A 8 -1.96 -6.34 9.77
N LEU A 9 -1.74 -7.63 9.99
CA LEU A 9 -2.61 -8.68 9.46
C LEU A 9 -4.04 -8.51 9.95
N ARG A 10 -4.22 -8.23 11.24
CA ARG A 10 -5.54 -7.97 11.83
C ARG A 10 -6.19 -6.73 11.22
N PHE A 11 -5.45 -5.64 11.06
CA PHE A 11 -5.95 -4.43 10.41
C PHE A 11 -6.41 -4.71 8.97
N VAL A 12 -5.60 -5.44 8.19
CA VAL A 12 -5.94 -5.83 6.80
C VAL A 12 -7.20 -6.69 6.75
N VAL A 13 -7.29 -7.72 7.58
CA VAL A 13 -8.46 -8.61 7.64
C VAL A 13 -9.71 -7.86 8.08
N GLU A 14 -9.63 -7.02 9.13
CA GLU A 14 -10.75 -6.21 9.61
C GLU A 14 -11.30 -5.28 8.53
N THR A 15 -10.41 -4.75 7.69
CA THR A 15 -10.77 -3.78 6.64
C THR A 15 -11.39 -4.47 5.42
N VAL A 16 -10.72 -5.49 4.90
CA VAL A 16 -11.09 -6.13 3.61
C VAL A 16 -12.23 -7.13 3.80
N ALA A 17 -12.20 -7.90 4.90
CA ALA A 17 -13.16 -8.95 5.21
C ALA A 17 -14.18 -8.52 6.29
N ALA A 18 -14.59 -7.25 6.27
CA ALA A 18 -15.43 -6.64 7.31
C ALA A 18 -16.72 -7.43 7.65
N SER A 19 -17.30 -8.12 6.66
CA SER A 19 -18.54 -8.91 6.80
C SER A 19 -18.37 -10.31 7.40
N ARG A 20 -17.13 -10.83 7.52
CA ARG A 20 -16.87 -12.14 8.12
C ARG A 20 -16.73 -12.03 9.64
N ARG A 21 -17.42 -12.92 10.37
CA ARG A 21 -17.37 -12.98 11.84
C ARG A 21 -16.09 -13.66 12.36
N ASP A 22 -15.51 -14.56 11.57
CA ASP A 22 -14.34 -15.35 11.97
C ASP A 22 -13.02 -14.70 11.53
N ARG A 23 -12.71 -13.54 12.13
CA ARG A 23 -11.53 -12.74 11.76
C ARG A 23 -10.22 -13.37 12.23
N ASP A 24 -10.22 -14.04 13.37
CA ASP A 24 -9.03 -14.71 13.90
C ASP A 24 -8.61 -15.89 13.01
N HIS A 25 -9.56 -16.69 12.53
CA HIS A 25 -9.26 -17.73 11.56
C HIS A 25 -8.70 -17.16 10.26
N LEU A 26 -9.25 -16.03 9.77
CA LEU A 26 -8.74 -15.38 8.56
C LEU A 26 -7.32 -14.85 8.73
N VAL A 27 -6.99 -14.23 9.87
CA VAL A 27 -5.62 -13.80 10.18
C VAL A 27 -4.65 -14.98 10.10
N ASN A 28 -5.02 -16.12 10.68
CA ASN A 28 -4.21 -17.33 10.63
C ASN A 28 -4.13 -17.93 9.21
N LEU A 29 -5.21 -17.84 8.43
CA LEU A 29 -5.28 -18.37 7.08
C LEU A 29 -4.33 -17.63 6.12
N VAL A 30 -4.22 -16.30 6.24
CA VAL A 30 -3.44 -15.45 5.33
C VAL A 30 -2.00 -15.22 5.80
N ARG A 31 -1.68 -15.55 7.06
CA ARG A 31 -0.33 -15.38 7.63
C ARG A 31 0.71 -16.10 6.78
N GLY A 32 1.69 -15.35 6.28
CA GLY A 32 2.78 -15.87 5.45
C GLY A 32 2.39 -16.31 4.03
N LYS A 33 1.15 -16.07 3.60
CA LYS A 33 0.65 -16.42 2.26
C LYS A 33 0.55 -15.17 1.40
N GLU A 34 1.65 -14.84 0.73
CA GLU A 34 1.76 -13.62 -0.10
C GLU A 34 0.71 -13.57 -1.20
N ASP A 35 0.38 -14.69 -1.82
CA ASP A 35 -0.65 -14.83 -2.86
C ASP A 35 -2.05 -14.43 -2.37
N LEU A 36 -2.33 -14.64 -1.08
CA LEU A 36 -3.58 -14.20 -0.45
C LEU A 36 -3.51 -12.74 0.03
N LEU A 37 -2.35 -12.30 0.50
CA LEU A 37 -2.16 -10.96 1.05
C LEU A 37 -2.09 -9.88 -0.04
N GLU A 38 -1.45 -10.16 -1.17
CA GLU A 38 -1.32 -9.22 -2.29
C GLU A 38 -2.65 -8.60 -2.74
N PRO A 39 -3.70 -9.38 -3.10
CA PRO A 39 -4.97 -8.81 -3.51
C PRO A 39 -5.66 -8.05 -2.36
N MET A 40 -5.44 -8.44 -1.10
CA MET A 40 -5.99 -7.72 0.06
C MET A 40 -5.34 -6.35 0.21
N LEU A 41 -4.02 -6.25 0.07
CA LEU A 41 -3.26 -4.99 0.13
C LEU A 41 -3.61 -4.01 -0.99
N GLU A 42 -4.14 -4.54 -2.09
CA GLU A 42 -4.62 -3.76 -3.23
C GLU A 42 -6.07 -3.30 -3.12
N ASP A 43 -6.81 -3.73 -2.08
CA ASP A 43 -8.22 -3.39 -1.88
C ASP A 43 -8.36 -1.89 -1.54
N PRO A 44 -9.19 -1.12 -2.30
CA PRO A 44 -9.40 0.30 -2.06
C PRO A 44 -9.83 0.65 -0.63
N LYS A 45 -10.53 -0.25 0.07
CA LYS A 45 -10.99 -0.05 1.46
C LYS A 45 -9.83 0.17 2.42
N LEU A 46 -8.66 -0.44 2.18
CA LEU A 46 -7.47 -0.21 3.00
C LEU A 46 -7.00 1.23 2.91
N THR A 47 -6.91 1.75 1.69
CA THR A 47 -6.54 3.14 1.47
C THR A 47 -7.58 4.06 2.10
N GLU A 48 -8.86 3.83 1.83
CA GLU A 48 -9.94 4.66 2.38
C GLU A 48 -9.89 4.70 3.91
N ARG A 49 -9.72 3.54 4.55
CA ARG A 49 -9.62 3.44 6.01
C ARG A 49 -8.39 4.14 6.55
N LEU A 50 -7.21 3.92 5.97
CA LEU A 50 -5.95 4.55 6.40
C LEU A 50 -6.02 6.09 6.35
N PHE A 51 -6.70 6.65 5.35
CA PHE A 51 -6.74 8.10 5.14
C PHE A 51 -7.97 8.81 5.71
N ARG A 52 -9.09 8.11 5.95
CA ARG A 52 -10.33 8.72 6.45
C ARG A 52 -10.56 8.52 7.95
N GLU A 53 -10.02 7.46 8.54
CA GLU A 53 -10.14 7.22 9.98
C GLU A 53 -8.96 7.86 10.72
N GLU A 54 -9.25 8.87 11.55
CA GLU A 54 -8.27 9.70 12.27
C GLU A 54 -7.18 8.89 13.02
N LYS A 55 -7.53 7.70 13.50
CA LYS A 55 -6.64 6.83 14.28
C LYS A 55 -6.20 5.55 13.55
N ALA A 56 -6.55 5.36 12.28
CA ALA A 56 -6.14 4.16 11.54
C ALA A 56 -4.62 4.12 11.30
N ILE A 57 -4.02 5.26 10.96
CA ILE A 57 -2.59 5.34 10.63
C ILE A 57 -1.69 4.98 11.82
N VAL A 58 -2.11 5.26 13.05
CA VAL A 58 -1.34 4.94 14.27
C VAL A 58 -1.52 3.48 14.74
N ARG A 59 -2.39 2.70 14.08
CA ARG A 59 -2.65 1.29 14.41
C ARG A 59 -1.88 0.31 13.52
N VAL A 60 -1.19 0.82 12.50
CA VAL A 60 -0.45 0.03 11.52
C VAL A 60 1.04 0.32 11.63
N SER A 61 1.86 -0.65 11.25
CA SER A 61 3.29 -0.41 11.08
C SER A 61 3.55 0.55 9.92
N PRO A 62 4.67 1.30 9.95
CA PRO A 62 5.13 2.04 8.79
C PRO A 62 5.24 1.15 7.54
N TYR A 63 5.73 -0.07 7.71
CA TYR A 63 5.83 -1.05 6.63
C TYR A 63 4.48 -1.33 5.93
N LEU A 64 3.40 -1.58 6.70
CA LEU A 64 2.07 -1.78 6.12
C LEU A 64 1.57 -0.51 5.42
N LEU A 65 1.72 0.66 6.06
CA LEU A 65 1.32 1.94 5.47
C LEU A 65 1.98 2.13 4.10
N PHE A 66 3.31 2.05 4.03
CA PHE A 66 4.05 2.25 2.78
C PHE A 66 3.75 1.16 1.75
N SER A 67 3.56 -0.08 2.18
CA SER A 67 3.14 -1.17 1.29
C SER A 67 1.82 -0.88 0.57
N VAL A 68 0.84 -0.28 1.26
CA VAL A 68 -0.45 0.13 0.66
C VAL A 68 -0.27 1.37 -0.22
N LEU A 69 0.51 2.36 0.23
CA LEU A 69 0.76 3.59 -0.54
C LEU A 69 1.46 3.33 -1.86
N LEU A 70 2.48 2.47 -1.89
CA LEU A 70 3.22 2.14 -3.11
C LEU A 70 2.33 1.43 -4.14
N ARG A 71 1.44 0.54 -3.67
CA ARG A 71 0.44 -0.14 -4.52
C ARG A 71 -0.58 0.83 -5.09
N ARG A 72 -1.05 1.77 -4.27
CA ARG A 72 -1.94 2.85 -4.73
C ARG A 72 -1.24 3.76 -5.74
N MET A 73 -0.02 4.21 -5.43
CA MET A 73 0.79 5.08 -6.27
C MET A 73 0.98 4.45 -7.66
N ARG A 74 1.31 3.16 -7.74
CA ARG A 74 1.40 2.45 -9.02
C ARG A 74 0.13 2.62 -9.88
N LYS A 75 -1.06 2.40 -9.28
CA LYS A 75 -2.36 2.55 -9.97
C LYS A 75 -2.69 3.99 -10.36
N GLU A 76 -2.19 4.98 -9.61
CA GLU A 76 -2.35 6.40 -9.94
C GLU A 76 -1.41 6.82 -11.07
N LEU A 77 -0.16 6.35 -11.06
CA LEU A 77 0.84 6.63 -12.10
C LEU A 77 0.47 6.08 -13.48
N GLU A 78 -0.35 5.03 -13.55
CA GLU A 78 -0.89 4.53 -14.83
C GLU A 78 -1.82 5.53 -15.54
N LYS A 79 -2.32 6.55 -14.83
CA LYS A 79 -3.28 7.55 -15.36
C LYS A 79 -2.62 8.86 -15.78
N GLU A 80 -1.39 9.09 -15.36
CA GLU A 80 -0.66 10.34 -15.58
C GLU A 80 0.47 10.13 -16.59
N ALA A 81 0.85 11.19 -17.32
CA ALA A 81 2.01 11.11 -18.21
C ALA A 81 3.34 11.33 -17.46
N TYR A 82 3.33 12.25 -16.49
CA TYR A 82 4.53 12.64 -15.73
C TYR A 82 4.23 12.87 -14.25
N ILE A 83 5.23 12.60 -13.41
CA ILE A 83 5.27 13.08 -12.04
C ILE A 83 5.80 14.51 -12.08
N LEU A 84 5.08 15.42 -11.41
CA LEU A 84 5.41 16.84 -11.37
C LEU A 84 5.98 17.21 -9.98
N ASP A 85 6.96 18.10 -9.97
CA ASP A 85 7.48 18.74 -8.76
C ASP A 85 7.49 20.27 -8.92
N LEU A 86 7.70 21.00 -7.83
CA LEU A 86 7.80 22.46 -7.81
C LEU A 86 9.25 22.90 -7.89
N ASP A 87 9.57 23.78 -8.85
CA ASP A 87 10.87 24.45 -8.88
C ASP A 87 11.00 25.50 -7.77
N THR A 88 12.17 26.13 -7.66
CA THR A 88 12.44 27.17 -6.65
C THR A 88 11.57 28.43 -6.78
N LYS A 89 10.82 28.56 -7.88
CA LYS A 89 9.88 29.64 -8.17
C LYS A 89 8.41 29.19 -8.06
N GLY A 90 8.16 27.95 -7.64
CA GLY A 90 6.83 27.37 -7.50
C GLY A 90 6.19 26.94 -8.83
N LYS A 91 6.95 26.84 -9.92
CA LYS A 91 6.45 26.32 -11.20
C LYS A 91 6.47 24.79 -11.18
N ARG A 92 5.39 24.17 -11.64
CA ARG A 92 5.34 22.71 -11.84
C ARG A 92 6.22 22.30 -13.02
N ILE A 93 7.15 21.39 -12.79
CA ILE A 93 8.04 20.81 -13.79
C ILE A 93 7.94 19.28 -13.76
N PRO A 94 7.97 18.60 -14.92
CA PRO A 94 8.02 17.15 -14.97
C PRO A 94 9.40 16.65 -14.51
N ILE A 95 9.41 15.70 -13.58
CA ILE A 95 10.64 15.11 -13.02
C ILE A 95 10.81 13.64 -13.41
N PHE A 96 9.71 12.92 -13.62
CA PHE A 96 9.73 11.52 -14.04
C PHE A 96 8.60 11.22 -15.02
N GLU A 97 8.84 10.28 -15.93
CA GLU A 97 7.78 9.65 -16.72
C GLU A 97 6.99 8.67 -15.83
N SER A 98 5.71 8.92 -15.63
CA SER A 98 4.87 8.07 -14.78
C SER A 98 4.85 6.60 -15.24
N PRO A 99 4.79 6.28 -16.55
CA PRO A 99 4.86 4.88 -17.00
C PRO A 99 6.18 4.18 -16.62
N ALA A 100 7.30 4.90 -16.58
CA ALA A 100 8.58 4.31 -16.20
C ALA A 100 8.60 3.96 -14.70
N VAL A 101 8.08 4.84 -13.86
CA VAL A 101 7.98 4.60 -12.40
C VAL A 101 6.95 3.50 -12.11
N ALA A 102 5.82 3.47 -12.81
CA ALA A 102 4.82 2.41 -12.67
C ALA A 102 5.40 1.02 -13.03
N ARG A 103 6.20 0.93 -14.10
CA ARG A 103 6.93 -0.30 -14.46
C ARG A 103 7.93 -0.70 -13.37
N MET A 104 8.67 0.25 -12.81
CA MET A 104 9.59 -0.02 -11.70
C MET A 104 8.87 -0.58 -10.47
N LEU A 105 7.71 0.00 -10.10
CA LEU A 105 6.87 -0.47 -8.99
C LEU A 105 6.11 -1.78 -9.29
N SER A 106 6.19 -2.29 -10.53
CA SER A 106 5.59 -3.57 -10.92
C SER A 106 6.50 -4.76 -10.58
N ASP A 107 7.80 -4.54 -10.40
CA ASP A 107 8.69 -5.56 -9.82
C ASP A 107 8.43 -5.66 -8.32
N LYS A 108 7.86 -6.77 -7.87
CA LYS A 108 7.47 -7.01 -6.46
C LYS A 108 8.58 -6.72 -5.45
N LYS A 109 9.86 -6.89 -5.83
CA LYS A 109 10.99 -6.62 -4.94
C LYS A 109 11.19 -5.13 -4.65
N VAL A 110 10.81 -4.26 -5.59
CA VAL A 110 11.03 -2.82 -5.45
C VAL A 110 10.09 -2.23 -4.39
N PRO A 111 8.76 -2.41 -4.43
CA PRO A 111 7.88 -1.92 -3.36
C PRO A 111 8.23 -2.50 -1.99
N ASP A 112 8.59 -3.77 -1.92
CA ASP A 112 9.03 -4.42 -0.68
C ASP A 112 10.27 -3.71 -0.10
N TYR A 113 11.31 -3.54 -0.92
CA TYR A 113 12.53 -2.82 -0.52
C TYR A 113 12.24 -1.38 -0.07
N LEU A 114 11.41 -0.65 -0.82
CA LEU A 114 11.05 0.73 -0.47
C LEU A 114 10.25 0.81 0.84
N ALA A 115 9.42 -0.19 1.15
CA ALA A 115 8.68 -0.26 2.40
C ALA A 115 9.59 -0.64 3.59
N GLU A 116 10.69 -1.38 3.36
CA GLU A 116 11.67 -1.74 4.40
C GLU A 116 12.66 -0.61 4.76
N LEU A 117 12.84 0.39 3.89
CA LEU A 117 13.77 1.50 4.11
C LEU A 117 13.35 2.49 5.22
N LEU A 118 12.18 2.30 5.84
CA LEU A 118 11.52 3.25 6.74
C LEU A 118 11.21 2.63 8.10
#